data_AF-A0A255YD06-F1
#
_entry.id   AF-A0A255YD06-F1
#
_cell.length_a   1.000
_cell.length_b   1.000
_cell.length_c   1.000
_cell.angle_alpha   90.00
_cell.angle_beta   90.00
_cell.angle_gamma   90.00
#
_symmetry.space_group_name_H-M   'P 1'
#
loop_
_entity.id
_entity.type
_entity.pdbx_description
1 polymer ?
#
loop_
_entity_poly.entity_id
_entity_poly.type
_entity_poly.pdbx_seq_one_letter_code
_entity_poly.pdbx_strand_id
1 'polypeptide(L)'
;MPDRQRPDDWAIDIEQVTALFADLDRDTRTLLLDAAQRDLAEWTDRLVVAWDSGDEEGQRRARHSLKGLCGNFGASGLLALCEADLSEPGVANRLQSARAATAAALANLVAELPQ
;
A
#
# COMPACT_ATOMS: atom_id res chain seq x y z
N MET A 1 -19.82 16.76 -10.26
CA MET A 1 -20.19 16.63 -8.83
C MET A 1 -21.04 15.37 -8.67
N PRO A 2 -20.70 14.37 -7.84
CA PRO A 2 -19.46 14.13 -7.08
C PRO A 2 -18.67 12.93 -7.61
N ASP A 3 -17.35 13.02 -7.47
CA ASP A 3 -16.39 11.94 -7.53
C ASP A 3 -16.69 10.96 -6.39
N ARG A 4 -17.45 9.89 -6.68
CA ARG A 4 -17.63 8.78 -5.74
C ARG A 4 -16.42 7.86 -5.90
N GLN A 5 -15.27 8.25 -5.34
CA GLN A 5 -14.31 7.22 -4.92
C GLN A 5 -15.06 6.34 -3.93
N ARG A 6 -15.39 5.11 -4.35
CA ARG A 6 -15.95 4.13 -3.43
C ARG A 6 -14.91 3.85 -2.35
N PRO A 7 -15.30 3.62 -1.09
CA PRO A 7 -14.37 3.27 -0.01
C PRO A 7 -13.57 1.97 -0.26
N ASP A 8 -13.79 1.30 -1.39
CA ASP A 8 -13.23 -0.02 -1.71
C ASP A 8 -12.27 0.00 -2.92
N ASP A 9 -12.04 1.15 -3.59
CA ASP A 9 -11.23 1.21 -4.83
C ASP A 9 -9.70 1.10 -4.60
N TRP A 10 -9.26 0.99 -3.34
CA TRP A 10 -7.87 0.62 -3.00
C TRP A 10 -7.69 -0.90 -2.83
N ALA A 11 -8.68 -1.67 -3.30
CA ALA A 11 -8.78 -3.11 -3.12
C ALA A 11 -7.44 -3.82 -3.36
N ILE A 12 -7.01 -4.54 -2.33
CA ILE A 12 -6.01 -5.58 -2.43
C ILE A 12 -6.60 -6.77 -3.20
N ASP A 13 -5.76 -7.51 -3.91
CA ASP A 13 -6.18 -8.74 -4.57
C ASP A 13 -6.23 -9.87 -3.53
N ILE A 14 -7.45 -10.28 -3.20
CA ILE A 14 -7.71 -11.30 -2.19
C ILE A 14 -7.07 -12.63 -2.58
N GLU A 15 -7.10 -13.02 -3.85
CA GLU A 15 -6.53 -14.28 -4.31
C GLU A 15 -5.00 -14.24 -4.18
N GLN A 16 -4.38 -13.13 -4.56
CA GLN A 16 -2.94 -12.96 -4.47
C GLN A 16 -2.44 -12.95 -3.02
N VAL A 17 -3.12 -12.19 -2.14
CA VAL A 17 -2.78 -12.16 -0.70
C VAL A 17 -3.04 -13.53 -0.07
N THR A 18 -4.15 -14.19 -0.40
CA THR A 18 -4.41 -15.55 0.08
C THR A 18 -3.29 -16.50 -0.37
N ALA A 19 -2.88 -16.47 -1.64
CA ALA A 19 -1.80 -17.31 -2.14
C ALA A 19 -0.45 -17.04 -1.44
N LEU A 20 -0.17 -15.79 -1.06
CA LEU A 20 1.06 -15.44 -0.34
C LEU A 20 1.08 -15.95 1.10
N PHE A 21 -0.06 -15.94 1.78
CA PHE A 21 -0.13 -16.22 3.23
C PHE A 21 -0.71 -17.60 3.55
N ALA A 22 -1.43 -18.27 2.64
CA ALA A 22 -2.14 -19.52 2.91
C ALA A 22 -1.24 -20.64 3.43
N ASP A 23 -0.04 -20.78 2.89
CA ASP A 23 0.88 -21.86 3.26
C ASP A 23 1.76 -21.54 4.49
N LEU A 24 1.61 -20.34 5.07
CA LEU A 24 2.41 -19.88 6.20
C LEU A 24 1.69 -20.16 7.52
N ASP A 25 2.47 -20.47 8.57
CA ASP A 25 1.93 -20.53 9.93
C ASP A 25 1.55 -19.13 10.45
N ARG A 26 0.75 -19.09 11.51
CA ARG A 26 0.23 -17.84 12.09
C ARG A 26 1.33 -16.85 12.50
N ASP A 27 2.43 -17.33 13.08
CA ASP A 27 3.50 -16.47 13.58
C ASP A 27 4.25 -15.82 12.40
N THR A 28 4.54 -16.61 11.37
CA THR A 28 5.14 -16.15 10.11
C THR A 28 4.21 -15.18 9.37
N ARG A 29 2.89 -15.46 9.30
CA ARG A 29 1.90 -14.54 8.71
C ARG A 29 1.91 -13.19 9.42
N THR A 30 1.91 -13.20 10.75
CA THR A 30 1.92 -11.98 11.58
C THR A 30 3.19 -11.17 11.35
N LEU A 31 4.35 -11.83 11.32
CA LEU A 31 5.63 -11.17 11.10
C LEU A 31 5.72 -10.52 9.70
N LEU A 32 5.26 -11.22 8.66
CA LEU A 32 5.23 -10.67 7.30
C LEU A 32 4.21 -9.55 7.12
N LEU A 33 3.04 -9.65 7.77
CA LEU A 33 2.06 -8.58 7.78
C LEU A 33 2.64 -7.32 8.43
N ASP A 34 3.27 -7.46 9.59
CA ASP A 34 3.95 -6.36 10.28
C ASP A 34 5.04 -5.73 9.41
N ALA A 35 5.86 -6.56 8.75
CA ALA A 35 6.89 -6.09 7.84
C ALA A 35 6.28 -5.33 6.65
N ALA A 36 5.25 -5.88 6.02
CA ALA A 36 4.56 -5.25 4.89
C ALA A 36 3.96 -3.90 5.27
N GLN A 37 3.33 -3.79 6.44
CA GLN A 37 2.75 -2.54 6.92
C GLN A 37 3.83 -1.48 7.21
N ARG A 38 4.95 -1.89 7.82
CA ARG A 38 6.09 -0.99 8.07
C ARG A 38 6.72 -0.51 6.78
N ASP A 39 6.95 -1.41 5.82
CA ASP A 39 7.52 -1.07 4.51
C ASP A 39 6.59 -0.12 3.74
N LEU A 40 5.28 -0.39 3.72
CA LEU A 40 4.28 0.50 3.12
C LEU A 40 4.33 1.90 3.76
N ALA A 41 4.41 1.99 5.08
CA ALA A 41 4.57 3.27 5.78
C ALA A 41 5.88 3.98 5.44
N GLU A 42 7.01 3.28 5.54
CA GLU A 42 8.34 3.83 5.27
C GLU A 42 8.45 4.39 3.85
N TRP A 43 8.02 3.62 2.84
CA TRP A 43 8.18 4.04 1.45
C TRP A 43 7.18 5.11 1.04
N THR A 44 5.96 5.12 1.58
CA THR A 44 5.01 6.23 1.35
C THR A 44 5.49 7.53 1.99
N ASP A 45 6.00 7.47 3.22
CA ASP A 45 6.55 8.65 3.90
C ASP A 45 7.80 9.17 3.17
N ARG A 46 8.70 8.28 2.73
CA ARG A 46 9.85 8.64 1.90
C ARG A 46 9.44 9.26 0.57
N LEU A 47 8.37 8.78 -0.06
CA LEU A 47 7.87 9.36 -1.30
C LEU A 47 7.39 10.79 -1.08
N VAL A 48 6.63 11.05 -0.01
CA VAL A 48 6.17 12.41 0.34
C VAL A 48 7.36 13.32 0.62
N VAL A 49 8.34 12.88 1.42
CA VAL A 49 9.54 13.67 1.72
C VAL A 49 10.37 13.95 0.47
N ALA A 50 10.59 12.94 -0.39
CA ALA A 50 11.33 13.10 -1.64
C ALA A 50 10.59 14.01 -2.63
N TRP A 51 9.26 14.02 -2.57
CA TRP A 51 8.45 14.97 -3.31
C TRP A 51 8.63 16.40 -2.81
N ASP A 52 8.44 16.63 -1.51
CA ASP A 52 8.55 17.96 -0.88
C ASP A 52 9.94 18.57 -1.03
N SER A 53 10.98 17.75 -1.08
CA SER A 53 12.37 18.16 -1.28
C SER A 53 12.82 18.25 -2.73
N GLY A 54 11.96 17.84 -3.69
CA GLY A 54 12.31 17.80 -5.12
C GLY A 54 13.37 16.75 -5.48
N ASP A 55 13.59 15.74 -4.62
CA ASP A 55 14.53 14.64 -4.86
C ASP A 55 13.94 13.62 -5.84
N GLU A 56 14.13 13.85 -7.14
CA GLU A 56 13.65 12.97 -8.21
C GLU A 56 14.14 11.52 -8.07
N GLU A 57 15.38 11.32 -7.62
CA GLU A 57 15.95 9.98 -7.44
C GLU A 57 15.35 9.29 -6.20
N GLY A 58 15.08 10.05 -5.13
CA GLY A 58 14.30 9.60 -3.99
C GLY A 58 12.89 9.17 -4.39
N GLN A 59 12.19 9.98 -5.19
CA GLN A 59 10.86 9.66 -5.69
C GLN A 59 10.86 8.39 -6.55
N ARG A 60 11.82 8.27 -7.48
CA ARG A 60 11.97 7.09 -8.35
C ARG A 60 12.20 5.82 -7.53
N ARG A 61 13.08 5.87 -6.53
CA ARG A 61 13.37 4.72 -5.64
C ARG A 61 12.15 4.35 -4.81
N ALA A 62 11.49 5.33 -4.19
CA ALA A 62 10.30 5.07 -3.38
C ALA A 62 9.17 4.45 -4.21
N ARG A 63 8.90 4.99 -5.42
CA ARG A 63 7.92 4.42 -6.36
C ARG A 63 8.28 3.00 -6.78
N HIS A 64 9.55 2.71 -7.04
CA HIS A 64 10.00 1.36 -7.39
C HIS A 64 9.74 0.35 -6.26
N SER A 65 10.09 0.71 -5.02
CA SER A 65 9.81 -0.12 -3.84
C SER A 65 8.30 -0.30 -3.62
N LEU A 66 7.52 0.77 -3.71
CA LEU A 66 6.07 0.73 -3.58
C LEU A 66 5.40 -0.11 -4.66
N LYS A 67 5.93 -0.09 -5.90
CA LYS A 67 5.47 -0.97 -6.98
C LYS A 67 5.68 -2.45 -6.65
N GLY A 68 6.83 -2.81 -6.10
CA GLY A 68 7.09 -4.18 -5.66
C GLY A 68 6.13 -4.61 -4.55
N LEU A 69 5.96 -3.78 -3.52
CA LEU A 69 5.06 -4.05 -2.40
C LEU A 69 3.60 -4.14 -2.85
N CYS A 70 3.09 -3.12 -3.55
CA CYS A 70 1.71 -3.10 -4.04
C CYS A 70 1.45 -4.24 -5.04
N GLY A 71 2.45 -4.61 -5.84
CA GLY A 71 2.37 -5.72 -6.79
C GLY A 71 2.31 -7.10 -6.13
N ASN A 72 2.79 -7.25 -4.88
CA ASN A 72 2.65 -8.49 -4.13
C ASN A 72 1.23 -8.66 -3.57
N PHE A 73 0.54 -7.57 -3.23
CA PHE A 73 -0.78 -7.62 -2.58
C PHE A 73 -1.93 -7.21 -3.50
N GLY A 74 -1.65 -6.96 -4.78
CA GLY A 74 -2.61 -6.46 -5.76
C GLY A 74 -3.18 -5.08 -5.45
N ALA A 75 -2.47 -4.25 -4.67
CA ALA A 75 -2.90 -2.92 -4.22
C ALA A 75 -2.76 -1.86 -5.34
N SER A 76 -3.40 -2.12 -6.49
CA SER A 76 -3.30 -1.31 -7.70
C SER A 76 -3.79 0.13 -7.51
N GLY A 77 -4.84 0.34 -6.71
CA GLY A 77 -5.34 1.68 -6.37
C GLY A 77 -4.35 2.51 -5.55
N LEU A 78 -3.64 1.89 -4.60
CA LEU A 78 -2.56 2.56 -3.85
C LEU A 78 -1.38 2.89 -4.76
N LEU A 79 -0.98 1.94 -5.61
CA LEU A 79 0.12 2.16 -6.56
C LEU A 79 -0.15 3.34 -7.49
N ALA A 80 -1.38 3.48 -8.00
CA ALA A 80 -1.76 4.62 -8.84
C ALA A 80 -1.58 5.97 -8.12
N LEU A 81 -1.88 6.03 -6.82
CA LEU A 81 -1.65 7.24 -6.00
C LEU A 81 -0.15 7.50 -5.76
N CYS A 82 0.67 6.46 -5.63
CA CYS A 82 2.12 6.59 -5.49
C CYS A 82 2.78 7.11 -6.78
N GLU A 83 2.21 6.80 -7.94
CA GLU A 83 2.69 7.26 -9.25
C GLU A 83 2.12 8.64 -9.63
N ALA A 84 1.07 9.10 -8.95
CA ALA A 84 0.45 10.40 -9.18
C ALA A 84 1.39 11.57 -8.83
N ASP A 85 1.00 12.75 -9.31
CA ASP A 85 1.62 14.03 -8.98
C ASP A 85 1.17 14.47 -7.57
N LEU A 86 2.09 14.49 -6.61
CA LEU A 86 1.80 14.87 -5.22
C LEU A 86 1.74 16.40 -5.01
N SER A 87 2.03 17.20 -6.04
CA SER A 87 1.84 18.66 -5.99
C SER A 87 0.35 19.04 -6.02
N GLU A 88 -0.50 18.12 -6.49
CA GLU A 88 -1.94 18.31 -6.46
C GLU A 88 -2.47 18.35 -5.02
N PRO A 89 -3.22 19.40 -4.64
CA PRO A 89 -3.73 19.55 -3.29
C PRO A 89 -4.67 18.38 -2.94
N GLY A 90 -4.32 17.68 -1.87
CA GLY A 90 -5.08 16.54 -1.35
C GLY A 90 -4.59 15.18 -1.81
N VAL A 91 -3.67 15.06 -2.78
CA VAL A 91 -3.11 13.75 -3.18
C VAL A 91 -2.32 13.12 -2.05
N ALA A 92 -1.50 13.89 -1.32
CA ALA A 92 -0.78 13.37 -0.15
C ALA A 92 -1.72 12.83 0.93
N ASN A 93 -2.85 13.50 1.17
CA ASN A 93 -3.85 13.04 2.14
C ASN A 93 -4.60 11.78 1.65
N ARG A 94 -4.90 11.71 0.34
CA ARG A 94 -5.47 10.51 -0.29
C ARG A 94 -4.49 9.33 -0.23
N LEU A 95 -3.20 9.57 -0.45
CA LEU A 95 -2.15 8.56 -0.35
C LEU A 95 -2.08 7.99 1.07
N GLN A 96 -2.08 8.85 2.09
CA GLN A 96 -2.09 8.40 3.49
C GLN A 96 -3.36 7.61 3.83
N SER A 97 -4.52 8.06 3.36
CA SER A 97 -5.80 7.37 3.57
C SER A 97 -5.82 6.00 2.89
N ALA A 98 -5.37 5.93 1.63
CA ALA A 98 -5.28 4.69 0.87
C ALA A 98 -4.29 3.72 1.53
N ARG A 99 -3.14 4.19 1.99
CA ARG A 99 -2.17 3.38 2.74
C ARG A 99 -2.81 2.75 3.97
N ALA A 100 -3.47 3.56 4.80
CA ALA A 100 -4.09 3.08 6.03
C ALA A 100 -5.16 2.02 5.75
N ALA A 101 -5.95 2.22 4.70
CA ALA A 101 -6.97 1.27 4.31
C ALA A 101 -6.41 -0.02 3.71
N THR A 102 -5.39 0.06 2.84
CA THR A 102 -4.68 -1.11 2.30
C THR A 102 -4.07 -1.94 3.43
N ALA A 103 -3.43 -1.30 4.42
CA ALA A 103 -2.87 -1.97 5.58
C ALA A 103 -3.94 -2.67 6.44
N ALA A 104 -5.10 -2.03 6.66
CA ALA A 104 -6.23 -2.61 7.39
C ALA A 104 -6.86 -3.79 6.64
N ALA A 105 -7.03 -3.68 5.32
CA ALA A 105 -7.55 -4.74 4.48
C ALA A 105 -6.64 -5.98 4.51
N LEU A 106 -5.31 -5.77 4.41
CA LEU A 106 -4.31 -6.82 4.54
C LEU A 106 -4.41 -7.53 5.89
N ALA A 107 -4.51 -6.78 6.98
CA ALA A 107 -4.61 -7.34 8.32
C ALA A 107 -5.88 -8.16 8.52
N ASN A 108 -7.03 -7.65 8.06
CA ASN A 108 -8.30 -8.36 8.14
C ASN A 108 -8.25 -9.67 7.35
N LEU A 109 -7.76 -9.62 6.11
CA LEU A 109 -7.68 -10.81 5.26
C LEU A 109 -6.76 -11.88 5.87
N VAL A 110 -5.56 -11.49 6.33
CA VAL A 110 -4.62 -12.42 6.97
C VAL A 110 -5.20 -13.04 8.25
N ALA A 111 -5.99 -12.28 9.01
CA ALA A 111 -6.67 -12.76 10.21
C ALA A 111 -7.81 -13.74 9.91
N GLU A 112 -8.47 -13.61 8.75
CA GLU A 112 -9.56 -14.49 8.30
C GLU A 112 -9.06 -15.80 7.66
N LEU A 113 -7.77 -15.89 7.30
CA LEU A 113 -7.22 -17.10 6.69
C LEU A 113 -7.28 -18.29 7.66
N PRO A 114 -7.81 -19.45 7.20
CA PRO A 114 -7.84 -20.66 8.02
C PRO A 114 -6.43 -21.08 8.44
N GLN A 115 -6.35 -21.72 9.61
CA GLN A 115 -5.12 -22.33 10.13
C GLN A 115 -4.82 -23.64 9.40
#